data_AF-A0A959RTB9-F1
#
_entry.id   AF-A0A959RTB9-F1
#
_cell.length_a   1.000
_cell.length_b   1.000
_cell.length_c   1.000
_cell.angle_alpha   90.00
_cell.angle_beta   90.00
_cell.angle_gamma   90.00
#
_symmetry.space_group_name_H-M   'P 1'
#
loop_
_entity.id
_entity.type
_entity.pdbx_description
1 polymer ?
#
loop_
_entity_poly.entity_id
_entity_poly.type
_entity_poly.pdbx_seq_one_letter_code
_entity_poly.pdbx_strand_id
1 'polypeptide(L)'
;MDLINNDFMPLISSLETKPIQEQKVIIKEIKSQMVNILKHFIECTWGSHYNTVFKKLIKPYLDNPLVLDYVLKSEIIKDKNIVIGKTGAKAYPELLKYLMLVDSLKIRSYLSNEFELNDLYVKER
;
A
#
# COMPACT_ATOMS: atom_id res chain seq x y z
N MET A 1 -18.83 -12.28 -5.56
CA MET A 1 -17.37 -12.26 -5.82
C MET A 1 -16.73 -12.44 -4.45
N ASP A 2 -16.40 -13.68 -4.10
CA ASP A 2 -15.88 -14.01 -2.77
C ASP A 2 -14.42 -13.57 -2.67
N LEU A 3 -14.22 -12.39 -2.07
CA LEU A 3 -12.91 -11.80 -1.76
C LEU A 3 -12.32 -12.33 -0.45
N ILE A 4 -12.84 -13.47 0.03
CA ILE A 4 -12.54 -14.05 1.35
C ILE A 4 -11.09 -14.59 1.41
N ASN A 5 -10.42 -14.76 0.26
CA ASN A 5 -9.08 -15.36 0.17
C ASN A 5 -7.93 -14.40 -0.15
N ASN A 6 -8.13 -13.07 -0.06
CA ASN A 6 -7.11 -12.08 -0.46
C ASN A 6 -6.57 -12.27 -1.90
N ASP A 7 -7.37 -12.88 -2.78
CA ASP A 7 -7.03 -13.04 -4.18
C ASP A 7 -7.48 -11.80 -4.97
N PHE A 8 -6.52 -10.91 -5.22
CA PHE A 8 -6.74 -9.68 -5.98
C PHE A 8 -6.51 -9.84 -7.49
N MET A 9 -6.11 -11.03 -7.96
CA MET A 9 -5.85 -11.28 -9.39
C MET A 9 -7.07 -11.01 -10.27
N PRO A 10 -8.32 -11.35 -9.87
CA PRO A 10 -9.51 -11.01 -10.65
C PRO A 10 -9.71 -9.50 -10.83
N LEU A 11 -9.39 -8.70 -9.80
CA LEU A 11 -9.49 -7.23 -9.87
C LEU A 11 -8.43 -6.64 -10.81
N ILE A 12 -7.21 -7.15 -10.75
CA ILE A 12 -6.11 -6.73 -11.63
C ILE A 12 -6.43 -7.09 -13.09
N SER A 13 -6.89 -8.31 -13.35
CA SER A 13 -7.29 -8.75 -14.69
C SER A 13 -8.44 -7.89 -15.25
N SER A 14 -9.40 -7.52 -14.39
CA SER A 14 -10.52 -6.67 -14.79
C SER A 14 -10.08 -5.23 -15.13
N LEU A 15 -9.07 -4.68 -14.45
CA LEU A 15 -8.50 -3.37 -14.78
C LEU A 15 -7.87 -3.33 -16.17
N GLU A 16 -7.16 -4.40 -16.55
CA GLU A 16 -6.38 -4.46 -17.80
C GLU A 16 -7.23 -4.70 -19.04
N THR A 17 -8.42 -5.28 -18.87
CA THR A 17 -9.27 -5.74 -19.97
C THR A 17 -10.48 -4.84 -20.25
N LYS A 18 -10.85 -3.97 -19.32
CA LYS A 18 -12.09 -3.18 -19.40
C LYS A 18 -11.91 -1.77 -20.00
N PRO A 19 -12.94 -1.23 -20.67
CA PRO A 19 -12.94 0.15 -21.16
C PRO A 19 -12.75 1.17 -20.03
N ILE A 20 -12.18 2.35 -20.35
CA ILE A 20 -11.84 3.43 -19.40
C ILE A 20 -13.01 3.80 -18.47
N GLN A 21 -14.24 3.77 -18.97
CA GLN A 21 -15.44 4.11 -18.18
C GLN A 21 -15.71 3.09 -17.06
N GLU A 22 -15.49 1.80 -17.33
CA GLU A 22 -15.66 0.72 -16.35
C GLU A 22 -14.47 0.65 -15.37
N GLN A 23 -13.28 1.07 -15.80
CA GLN A 23 -12.11 1.17 -14.91
C GLN A 23 -12.38 2.09 -13.73
N LYS A 24 -13.18 3.16 -13.87
CA LYS A 24 -13.53 4.04 -12.74
C LYS A 24 -14.24 3.30 -11.61
N VAL A 25 -15.13 2.36 -11.95
CA VAL A 25 -15.86 1.54 -10.97
C VAL A 25 -14.88 0.61 -10.25
N ILE A 26 -13.97 -0.01 -10.99
CA ILE A 26 -12.96 -0.93 -10.45
C ILE A 26 -11.97 -0.17 -9.55
N ILE A 27 -11.52 1.02 -9.95
CA ILE A 27 -10.64 1.87 -9.14
C ILE A 27 -11.33 2.26 -7.83
N LYS A 28 -12.63 2.59 -7.88
CA LYS A 28 -13.40 2.88 -6.66
C LYS A 28 -13.43 1.67 -5.73
N GLU A 29 -13.62 0.47 -6.27
CA GLU A 29 -13.60 -0.78 -5.52
C GLU A 29 -12.22 -1.07 -4.90
N ILE A 30 -11.14 -0.85 -5.66
CA ILE A 30 -9.77 -0.99 -5.14
C ILE A 30 -9.54 -0.04 -3.97
N LYS A 31 -9.99 1.20 -4.09
CA LYS A 31 -9.84 2.19 -3.00
C LYS A 31 -10.66 1.83 -1.77
N SER A 32 -11.88 1.30 -1.92
CA SER A 32 -12.68 0.84 -0.77
C SER A 32 -12.05 -0.38 -0.08
N GLN A 33 -11.31 -1.21 -0.82
CA GLN A 33 -10.61 -2.38 -0.28
C GLN A 33 -9.16 -2.11 0.15
N MET A 34 -8.68 -0.86 0.08
CA MET A 34 -7.27 -0.54 0.27
C MET A 34 -6.71 -1.01 1.62
N VAL A 35 -7.53 -1.01 2.68
CA VAL A 35 -7.14 -1.57 3.99
C VAL A 35 -6.74 -3.05 3.87
N ASN A 36 -7.56 -3.86 3.20
CA ASN A 36 -7.30 -5.30 3.05
C ASN A 36 -6.13 -5.56 2.11
N ILE A 37 -6.02 -4.77 1.03
CA ILE A 37 -4.90 -4.84 0.08
C ILE A 37 -3.57 -4.56 0.80
N LEU A 38 -3.51 -3.50 1.60
CA LEU A 38 -2.31 -3.16 2.38
C LEU A 38 -1.97 -4.23 3.41
N LYS A 39 -2.97 -4.74 4.12
CA LYS A 39 -2.75 -5.81 5.10
C LYS A 39 -2.15 -7.05 4.46
N HIS A 40 -2.76 -7.52 3.38
CA HIS A 40 -2.25 -8.64 2.60
C HIS A 40 -0.84 -8.39 2.08
N PHE A 41 -0.57 -7.19 1.56
CA PHE A 41 0.77 -6.83 1.07
C PHE A 41 1.84 -6.93 2.16
N ILE A 42 1.53 -6.54 3.39
CA ILE A 42 2.46 -6.61 4.54
C ILE A 42 2.69 -8.06 4.99
N GLU A 43 1.67 -8.93 4.93
CA GLU A 43 1.78 -10.33 5.33
C GLU A 43 2.29 -11.26 4.22
N CYS A 44 2.25 -10.82 2.96
CA CYS A 44 2.56 -11.67 1.82
C CYS A 44 4.06 -12.00 1.76
N THR A 45 4.38 -13.28 1.86
CA THR A 45 5.75 -13.80 1.73
C THR A 45 6.12 -14.20 0.29
N TRP A 46 5.15 -14.20 -0.63
CA TRP A 46 5.39 -14.63 -2.01
C TRP A 46 5.88 -13.48 -2.89
N GLY A 47 7.18 -13.52 -3.21
CA GLY A 47 7.92 -12.49 -3.94
C GLY A 47 7.22 -11.90 -5.17
N SER A 48 6.71 -12.75 -6.05
CA SER A 48 6.06 -12.32 -7.29
C SER A 48 4.68 -11.68 -7.03
N HIS A 49 3.95 -12.19 -6.04
CA HIS A 49 2.60 -11.74 -5.74
C HIS A 49 2.59 -10.38 -5.05
N TYR A 50 3.41 -10.19 -4.02
CA TYR A 50 3.47 -8.89 -3.32
C TYR A 50 3.91 -7.75 -4.27
N ASN A 51 4.85 -8.03 -5.18
CA ASN A 51 5.28 -7.09 -6.22
C ASN A 51 4.15 -6.72 -7.19
N THR A 52 3.34 -7.70 -7.57
CA THR A 52 2.20 -7.49 -8.48
C THR A 52 1.12 -6.65 -7.81
N VAL A 53 0.76 -6.98 -6.57
CA VAL A 53 -0.17 -6.20 -5.74
C VAL A 53 0.33 -4.77 -5.57
N PHE A 54 1.62 -4.59 -5.27
CA PHE A 54 2.20 -3.26 -5.15
C PHE A 54 2.10 -2.44 -6.44
N LYS A 55 2.62 -2.98 -7.55
CA LYS A 55 2.70 -2.25 -8.81
C LYS A 55 1.34 -1.93 -9.41
N LYS A 56 0.36 -2.84 -9.25
CA LYS A 56 -0.94 -2.73 -9.91
C LYS A 56 -2.01 -2.07 -9.03
N LEU A 57 -1.92 -2.19 -7.71
CA LEU A 57 -2.98 -1.73 -6.80
C LEU A 57 -2.50 -0.62 -5.86
N ILE A 58 -1.41 -0.85 -5.13
CA ILE A 58 -0.98 0.09 -4.07
C ILE A 58 -0.34 1.34 -4.68
N LYS A 59 0.69 1.19 -5.49
CA LYS A 59 1.44 2.30 -6.10
C LYS A 59 0.53 3.32 -6.81
N PRO A 60 -0.40 2.91 -7.69
CA PRO A 60 -1.24 3.86 -8.42
C PRO A 60 -2.45 4.38 -7.64
N TYR A 61 -2.97 3.64 -6.67
CA TYR A 61 -4.28 3.95 -6.08
C TYR A 61 -4.29 4.23 -4.57
N LEU A 62 -3.19 4.01 -3.85
CA LEU A 62 -3.08 4.44 -2.45
C LEU A 62 -2.95 5.97 -2.38
N ASP A 63 -4.00 6.65 -1.92
CA ASP A 63 -4.04 8.11 -1.87
C ASP A 63 -4.55 8.73 -0.56
N ASN A 64 -5.02 7.90 0.39
CA ASN A 64 -5.59 8.33 1.66
C ASN A 64 -4.64 8.05 2.84
N PRO A 65 -4.00 9.07 3.43
CA PRO A 65 -3.11 8.90 4.59
C PRO A 65 -3.77 8.25 5.80
N LEU A 66 -5.06 8.50 6.04
CA LEU A 66 -5.78 7.91 7.19
C LEU A 66 -5.92 6.39 7.06
N VAL A 67 -6.12 5.91 5.83
CA VAL A 67 -6.18 4.46 5.54
C VAL A 67 -4.81 3.83 5.80
N LEU A 68 -3.74 4.48 5.35
CA LEU A 68 -2.39 3.99 5.58
C LEU A 68 -2.04 3.99 7.07
N ASP A 69 -2.25 5.10 7.77
CA ASP A 69 -2.01 5.24 9.21
C ASP A 69 -2.75 4.16 10.02
N TYR A 70 -4.03 3.95 9.72
CA TYR A 70 -4.83 2.90 10.35
C TYR A 70 -4.20 1.51 10.20
N VAL A 71 -3.71 1.16 9.00
CA VAL A 71 -3.06 -0.13 8.78
C VAL A 71 -1.71 -0.22 9.50
N LEU A 72 -0.90 0.84 9.45
CA LEU A 72 0.42 0.87 10.09
C LEU A 72 0.35 0.81 11.63
N LYS A 73 -0.78 1.23 12.23
CA LYS A 73 -1.03 1.09 13.68
C LYS A 73 -1.52 -0.29 14.09
N SER A 74 -1.94 -1.12 13.14
CA SER A 74 -2.50 -2.43 13.43
C SER A 74 -1.44 -3.46 13.84
N GLU A 75 -1.87 -4.55 14.45
CA GLU A 75 -0.99 -5.63 14.95
C GLU A 75 -0.38 -6.51 13.85
N ILE A 76 -0.61 -6.16 12.58
CA ILE A 76 -0.12 -6.92 11.43
C ILE A 76 1.40 -6.82 11.26
N ILE A 77 2.00 -5.74 11.76
CA ILE A 77 3.44 -5.51 11.71
C ILE A 77 4.06 -6.15 12.94
N LYS A 78 4.61 -7.36 12.74
CA LYS A 78 5.17 -8.22 13.80
C LYS A 78 6.70 -8.25 13.81
N ASP A 79 7.36 -7.44 12.98
CA ASP A 79 8.82 -7.41 12.89
C ASP A 79 9.46 -6.83 14.16
N LYS A 80 10.67 -7.28 14.48
CA LYS A 80 11.47 -6.75 15.60
C LYS A 80 12.20 -5.46 15.23
N ASN A 81 12.55 -5.28 13.96
CA ASN A 81 13.19 -4.08 13.41
C ASN A 81 12.14 -3.15 12.81
N ILE A 82 11.36 -2.52 13.68
CA ILE A 82 10.38 -1.50 13.30
C ILE A 82 10.84 -0.10 13.67
N VAL A 83 10.47 0.85 12.83
CA VAL A 83 10.46 2.28 13.14
C VAL A 83 9.06 2.62 13.62
N ILE A 84 8.97 3.42 14.68
CA ILE A 84 7.71 3.90 15.23
C ILE A 84 7.59 5.38 14.89
N GLY A 85 6.50 5.76 14.22
CA GLY A 85 6.18 7.12 13.86
C GLY A 85 5.53 7.90 15.02
N LYS A 86 5.38 9.21 14.82
CA LYS A 86 4.86 10.17 15.80
C LYS A 86 3.53 9.77 16.43
N THR A 87 2.66 9.11 15.67
CA THR A 87 1.31 8.73 16.10
C THR A 87 1.23 7.29 16.60
N GLY A 88 2.34 6.54 16.59
CA GLY A 88 2.39 5.11 16.92
C GLY A 88 2.21 4.19 15.72
N ALA A 89 2.17 4.73 14.50
CA ALA A 89 2.29 3.95 13.28
C ALA A 89 3.64 3.21 13.26
N LYS A 90 3.63 1.96 12.82
CA LYS A 90 4.82 1.10 12.79
C LYS A 90 5.16 0.78 11.34
N ALA A 91 6.43 0.66 11.01
CA ALA A 91 6.86 0.11 9.73
C ALA A 91 8.29 -0.42 9.83
N TYR A 92 8.57 -1.54 9.17
CA TYR A 92 9.96 -1.97 8.95
C TYR A 92 10.57 -1.23 7.73
N PRO A 93 11.90 -1.09 7.64
CA PRO A 93 12.54 -0.27 6.63
C PRO A 93 12.16 -0.61 5.17
N GLU A 94 12.01 -1.89 4.83
CA GLU A 94 11.62 -2.30 3.49
C GLU A 94 10.18 -1.87 3.14
N LEU A 95 9.25 -1.96 4.08
CA LEU A 95 7.88 -1.46 3.91
C LEU A 95 7.89 0.04 3.61
N LEU A 96 8.68 0.83 4.36
CA LEU A 96 8.82 2.27 4.11
C LEU A 96 9.37 2.56 2.71
N LYS A 97 10.37 1.80 2.23
CA LYS A 97 10.89 1.95 0.87
C LYS A 97 9.79 1.76 -0.17
N TYR A 98 8.98 0.71 -0.04
CA TYR A 98 7.85 0.50 -0.96
C TYR A 98 6.81 1.62 -0.87
N LEU A 99 6.40 2.00 0.33
CA LEU A 99 5.38 3.03 0.52
C LEU A 99 5.84 4.42 0.04
N MET A 100 7.15 4.70 0.03
CA MET A 100 7.70 5.93 -0.56
C MET A 100 7.68 5.93 -2.09
N LEU A 101 7.54 4.78 -2.75
CA LEU A 101 7.47 4.65 -4.21
C LEU A 101 6.04 4.79 -4.78
N VAL A 102 5.03 5.01 -3.92
CA VAL A 102 3.65 5.25 -4.40
C VAL A 102 3.53 6.58 -5.12
N ASP A 103 2.56 6.69 -6.02
CA ASP A 103 2.41 7.86 -6.89
C ASP A 103 1.83 9.07 -6.12
N SER A 104 1.06 8.81 -5.06
CA SER A 104 0.43 9.86 -4.26
C SER A 104 1.42 10.68 -3.45
N LEU A 105 1.54 11.96 -3.78
CA LEU A 105 2.29 12.94 -3.00
C LEU A 105 1.80 13.05 -1.54
N LYS A 106 0.48 12.93 -1.33
CA LYS A 106 -0.11 13.01 0.03
C LYS A 106 0.43 11.90 0.93
N ILE A 107 0.57 10.69 0.38
CA ILE A 107 1.12 9.55 1.12
C ILE A 107 2.60 9.77 1.42
N ARG A 108 3.39 10.19 0.42
CA ARG A 108 4.82 10.47 0.62
C ARG A 108 5.04 11.56 1.67
N SER A 109 4.28 12.66 1.62
CA SER A 109 4.34 13.73 2.63
C SER A 109 3.95 13.23 4.02
N TYR A 110 2.90 12.40 4.12
CA TYR A 110 2.53 11.77 5.37
C TYR A 110 3.68 10.92 5.93
N LEU A 111 4.27 10.03 5.14
CA LEU A 111 5.37 9.15 5.57
C LEU A 111 6.60 9.94 6.02
N SER A 112 7.00 10.96 5.24
CA SER A 112 8.13 11.83 5.59
C SER A 112 7.90 12.55 6.92
N ASN A 113 6.70 13.05 7.16
CA ASN A 113 6.38 13.72 8.43
C ASN A 113 6.27 12.74 9.60
N GLU A 114 5.59 11.61 9.38
CA GLU A 114 5.27 10.62 10.41
C GLU A 114 6.52 9.92 10.95
N PHE A 115 7.47 9.61 10.07
CA PHE A 115 8.69 8.85 10.39
C PHE A 115 9.97 9.70 10.34
N GLU A 116 9.85 11.03 10.21
CA GLU A 116 10.97 11.98 10.15
C GLU A 116 12.05 11.55 9.13
N LEU A 117 11.60 11.12 7.96
CA LEU A 117 12.49 10.59 6.93
C LEU A 117 13.33 11.74 6.35
N ASN A 118 14.60 11.84 6.77
CA ASN A 118 15.60 12.66 6.12
C ASN A 118 16.01 12.06 4.75
N ASP A 119 16.66 12.87 3.89
CA ASP A 119 16.99 12.63 2.45
C ASP A 119 17.58 11.27 2.03
N LEU A 120 17.86 10.35 2.96
CA LEU A 120 18.30 8.98 2.70
C LEU A 120 17.30 8.16 1.85
N TYR A 121 16.01 8.51 1.84
CA TYR A 121 14.99 7.83 1.02
C TYR A 121 14.68 8.53 -0.31
N VAL A 122 15.28 9.69 -0.57
CA VAL A 122 14.95 10.56 -1.74
C VAL A 122 16.00 10.40 -2.87
N LYS A 123 17.14 9.75 -2.59
CA LYS A 123 18.32 9.74 -3.47
C LYS A 123 18.39 8.71 -4.61
N GLU A 124 17.35 7.92 -4.85
CA GLU A 124 17.28 7.11 -6.08
C GLU A 124 16.28 7.75 -7.05
N ARG A 125 16.75 8.81 -7.73
CA ARG A 125 16.12 9.39 -8.92
C ARG A 125 17.11 9.36 -10.07
#